data_AF-A0A943U1H3-F1
#
_entry.id   AF-A0A943U1H3-F1
#
_cell.length_a   1.000
_cell.length_b   1.000
_cell.length_c   1.000
_cell.angle_alpha   90.00
_cell.angle_beta   90.00
_cell.angle_gamma   90.00
#
_symmetry.space_group_name_H-M   'P 1'
#
loop_
_entity.id
_entity.type
_entity.pdbx_description
1 polymer ?
#
loop_
_entity_poly.entity_id
_entity_poly.type
_entity_poly.pdbx_seq_one_letter_code
_entity_poly.pdbx_strand_id
1 'polypeptide(L)'
;MRVEWKQKGYDWLRAVLWAACGILPLPFGAFASGKPYIAAASILVFFILSFAVPLWLGYRRRKAGRYDDYASAGATFYGGAVALIVAVGLLNGLIGSSLWHSYWGMVSLFTLWMLLTIAAQYGAAKGVDFWHARLRRYWYSQFLDPILFSLPLPCAVLGMFLFPAFNDESASVSLFIGIMAIMGFCFLAISIFVIATFAFYFFPYKRYGYSRKEKIVHLLSIVVMVLLWVMVQNLLFNSDMQVIGYIFKAMPILQNNPLVFVTPFLLSSLVIIGCVALRNVVVETLS
;
A
#
# COMPACT_ATOMS: atom_id res chain seq x y z
N MET A 1 31.99 3.27 -3.97
CA MET A 1 30.76 3.47 -3.16
C MET A 1 30.15 4.88 -3.30
N ARG A 2 30.72 5.99 -2.81
CA ARG A 2 30.04 7.31 -2.81
C ARG A 2 29.68 7.86 -4.22
N VAL A 3 30.43 7.48 -5.26
CA VAL A 3 30.20 7.87 -6.66
C VAL A 3 29.04 7.09 -7.31
N GLU A 4 28.92 5.78 -7.04
CA GLU A 4 27.83 4.94 -7.57
C GLU A 4 26.45 5.35 -7.03
N TRP A 5 26.38 5.78 -5.76
CA TRP A 5 25.12 6.25 -5.16
C TRP A 5 24.64 7.57 -5.79
N LYS A 6 25.55 8.50 -6.07
CA LYS A 6 25.21 9.75 -6.80
C LYS A 6 24.70 9.44 -8.21
N GLN A 7 25.34 8.50 -8.90
CA GLN A 7 24.97 8.13 -10.26
C GLN A 7 23.60 7.42 -10.31
N LYS A 8 23.34 6.48 -9.40
CA LYS A 8 22.02 5.85 -9.25
C LYS A 8 20.91 6.84 -8.90
N GLY A 9 21.20 7.82 -8.05
CA GLY A 9 20.25 8.90 -7.72
C GLY A 9 19.94 9.80 -8.91
N TYR A 10 20.95 10.12 -9.72
CA TYR A 10 20.77 10.89 -10.95
C TYR A 10 19.95 10.14 -11.99
N ASP A 11 20.21 8.84 -12.18
CA ASP A 11 19.45 8.00 -13.11
C ASP A 11 18.00 7.82 -12.67
N TRP A 12 17.77 7.72 -11.37
CA TRP A 12 16.43 7.70 -10.77
C TRP A 12 15.68 9.00 -11.06
N LEU A 13 16.30 10.15 -10.78
CA LEU A 13 15.68 11.46 -10.97
C LEU A 13 15.41 11.72 -12.46
N ARG A 14 16.31 11.31 -13.34
CA ARG A 14 16.12 11.37 -14.79
C ARG A 14 14.95 10.49 -15.24
N ALA A 15 14.79 9.28 -14.70
CA ALA A 15 13.67 8.40 -15.04
C ALA A 15 12.32 9.00 -14.60
N VAL A 16 12.26 9.59 -13.41
CA VAL A 16 11.09 10.31 -12.90
C VAL A 16 10.77 11.52 -13.78
N LEU A 17 11.76 12.32 -14.15
CA LEU A 17 11.57 13.47 -15.04
C LEU A 17 11.07 13.06 -16.43
N TRP A 18 11.60 11.97 -17.01
CA TRP A 18 11.10 11.47 -18.29
C TRP A 18 9.66 10.97 -18.21
N ALA A 19 9.30 10.28 -17.12
CA ALA A 19 7.92 9.88 -16.88
C ALA A 19 7.03 11.11 -16.70
N ALA A 20 7.48 12.10 -15.92
CA ALA A 20 6.80 13.36 -15.71
C ALA A 20 6.52 14.11 -17.02
N CYS A 21 7.50 14.20 -17.94
CA CYS A 21 7.31 14.81 -19.25
C CYS A 21 6.23 14.11 -20.09
N GLY A 22 6.09 12.78 -19.96
CA GLY A 22 5.06 12.02 -20.68
C GLY A 22 3.69 12.01 -20.00
N ILE A 23 3.65 12.19 -18.67
CA ILE A 23 2.43 12.10 -17.87
C ILE A 23 1.79 13.47 -17.66
N LEU A 24 2.55 14.49 -17.23
CA LEU A 24 1.99 15.76 -16.73
C LEU A 24 1.23 16.62 -17.76
N PRO A 25 1.65 16.77 -19.03
CA PRO A 25 1.07 17.79 -19.91
C PRO A 25 -0.45 17.66 -20.10
N LEU A 26 -0.96 16.42 -20.21
CA LEU A 26 -2.37 16.12 -20.42
C LEU A 26 -3.26 16.37 -19.19
N PRO A 27 -3.02 15.76 -18.01
CA PRO A 27 -3.79 16.02 -16.80
C PRO A 27 -3.61 17.45 -16.30
N PHE A 28 -2.42 18.04 -16.42
CA PHE A 28 -2.22 19.45 -16.07
C PHE A 28 -3.08 20.37 -16.95
N GLY A 29 -3.04 20.21 -18.28
CA GLY A 29 -3.85 21.03 -19.18
C GLY A 29 -5.35 20.86 -18.96
N ALA A 30 -5.79 19.62 -18.69
CA ALA A 30 -7.18 19.33 -18.36
C ALA A 30 -7.61 20.01 -17.05
N PHE A 31 -6.78 19.94 -16.01
CA PHE A 31 -7.06 20.56 -14.71
C PHE A 31 -7.04 22.09 -14.77
N ALA A 32 -6.03 22.67 -15.44
CA ALA A 32 -5.86 24.11 -15.58
C ALA A 32 -6.99 24.79 -16.40
N SER A 33 -7.74 24.02 -17.20
CA SER A 33 -8.89 24.50 -17.96
C SER A 33 -10.03 25.08 -17.10
N GLY A 34 -10.03 24.79 -15.79
CA GLY A 34 -11.00 25.34 -14.83
C GLY A 34 -12.42 24.78 -14.96
N LYS A 35 -12.68 23.89 -15.92
CA LYS A 35 -14.00 23.25 -16.10
C LYS A 35 -14.13 22.04 -15.16
N PRO A 36 -15.16 21.97 -14.30
CA PRO A 36 -15.25 20.96 -13.23
C PRO A 36 -15.24 19.51 -13.76
N TYR A 37 -15.97 19.22 -14.84
CA TYR A 37 -15.96 17.88 -15.46
C TYR A 37 -14.60 17.49 -16.05
N ILE A 38 -13.87 18.46 -16.60
CA ILE A 38 -12.53 18.24 -17.19
C ILE A 38 -11.47 18.10 -16.09
N ALA A 39 -11.62 18.84 -14.99
CA ALA A 39 -10.77 18.69 -13.81
C ALA A 39 -10.93 17.31 -13.16
N ALA A 40 -12.14 16.77 -13.06
CA ALA A 40 -12.34 15.39 -12.59
C ALA A 40 -11.73 14.36 -13.56
N ALA A 41 -11.88 14.56 -14.88
CA ALA A 41 -11.26 13.71 -15.88
C ALA A 41 -9.72 13.75 -15.82
N SER A 42 -9.12 14.87 -15.40
CA SER A 42 -7.66 14.99 -15.26
C SER A 42 -7.07 13.97 -14.28
N ILE A 43 -7.77 13.66 -13.19
CA ILE A 43 -7.33 12.68 -12.19
C ILE A 43 -7.35 11.27 -12.79
N LEU A 44 -8.42 10.93 -13.53
CA LEU A 44 -8.53 9.64 -14.22
C LEU A 44 -7.45 9.47 -15.30
N VAL A 45 -7.22 10.51 -16.11
CA VAL A 45 -6.16 10.53 -17.13
C VAL A 45 -4.79 10.39 -16.47
N PHE A 46 -4.56 11.08 -15.35
CA PHE A 46 -3.34 10.94 -14.57
C PHE A 46 -3.15 9.50 -14.08
N PHE A 47 -4.18 8.85 -13.53
CA PHE A 47 -4.09 7.45 -13.08
C PHE A 47 -3.67 6.53 -14.21
N ILE A 48 -4.35 6.61 -15.36
CA ILE A 48 -4.05 5.77 -16.52
C ILE A 48 -2.61 5.99 -16.99
N LEU A 49 -2.20 7.25 -17.18
CA LEU A 49 -0.85 7.60 -17.65
C LEU A 49 0.22 7.22 -16.63
N SER A 50 -0.07 7.35 -15.33
CA SER A 50 0.87 7.02 -14.25
C SER A 50 1.27 5.55 -14.22
N PHE A 51 0.43 4.64 -14.72
CA PHE A 51 0.79 3.23 -14.92
C PHE A 51 1.27 2.94 -16.34
N ALA A 52 0.61 3.48 -17.36
CA ALA A 52 0.92 3.20 -18.75
C ALA A 52 2.33 3.66 -19.15
N VAL A 53 2.73 4.87 -18.75
CA VAL A 53 4.03 5.46 -19.13
C VAL A 53 5.20 4.71 -18.51
N PRO A 54 5.25 4.41 -17.20
CA PRO A 54 6.34 3.62 -16.61
C PRO A 54 6.45 2.20 -17.17
N LEU A 55 5.32 1.54 -17.45
CA LEU A 55 5.31 0.21 -18.05
C LEU A 55 5.83 0.23 -19.49
N TRP A 56 5.42 1.22 -20.29
CA TRP A 56 5.88 1.40 -21.66
C TRP A 56 7.38 1.74 -21.72
N LEU A 57 7.85 2.67 -20.87
CA LEU A 57 9.26 3.02 -20.75
C LEU A 57 10.09 1.80 -20.30
N GLY A 58 9.59 1.05 -19.32
CA GLY A 58 10.22 -0.19 -18.84
C GLY A 58 10.32 -1.25 -19.94
N TYR A 59 9.25 -1.49 -20.69
CA TYR A 59 9.24 -2.43 -21.82
C TYR A 59 10.26 -2.04 -22.91
N ARG A 60 10.24 -0.76 -23.33
CA ARG A 60 11.13 -0.26 -24.39
C ARG A 60 12.61 -0.38 -24.00
N ARG A 61 12.96 -0.09 -22.74
CA ARG A 61 14.36 -0.16 -22.28
C ARG A 61 14.85 -1.57 -22.01
N ARG A 62 13.98 -2.49 -21.57
CA ARG A 62 14.32 -3.92 -21.50
C ARG A 62 14.59 -4.50 -22.88
N LYS A 63 13.84 -4.09 -23.92
CA LYS A 63 14.13 -4.46 -25.31
C LYS A 63 15.50 -3.94 -25.80
N ALA A 64 16.01 -2.87 -25.19
CA ALA A 64 17.34 -2.32 -25.44
C ALA A 64 18.44 -2.89 -24.53
N GLY A 65 18.16 -3.97 -23.77
CA GLY A 65 19.13 -4.65 -22.92
C GLY A 65 19.43 -3.98 -21.57
N ARG A 66 18.69 -2.93 -21.18
CA ARG A 66 18.89 -2.21 -19.92
C ARG A 66 17.87 -2.64 -18.87
N TYR A 67 18.18 -3.72 -18.16
CA TYR A 67 17.26 -4.36 -17.21
C TYR A 67 17.23 -3.70 -15.81
N ASP A 68 18.30 -2.99 -15.41
CA ASP A 68 18.43 -2.44 -14.05
C ASP A 68 17.72 -1.10 -13.81
N ASP A 69 17.31 -0.42 -14.88
CA ASP A 69 16.81 0.95 -14.79
C ASP A 69 15.36 1.03 -14.28
N TYR A 70 14.52 0.03 -14.55
CA TYR A 70 13.07 0.07 -14.27
C TYR A 70 12.62 -1.17 -13.52
N ALA A 71 11.68 -0.97 -12.59
CA ALA A 71 11.10 -2.07 -11.83
C ALA A 71 10.33 -3.06 -12.72
N SER A 72 10.15 -4.29 -12.24
CA SER A 72 9.32 -5.32 -12.86
C SER A 72 7.87 -4.83 -13.02
N ALA A 73 7.12 -5.43 -13.95
CA ALA A 73 5.73 -5.04 -14.17
C ALA A 73 4.90 -5.26 -12.90
N GLY A 74 5.09 -6.40 -12.23
CA GLY A 74 4.40 -6.73 -10.97
C GLY A 74 4.69 -5.74 -9.86
N ALA A 75 5.96 -5.36 -9.66
CA ALA A 75 6.32 -4.36 -8.65
C ALA A 75 5.84 -2.95 -9.00
N THR A 76 5.80 -2.61 -10.28
CA THR A 76 5.22 -1.34 -10.76
C THR A 76 3.73 -1.26 -10.46
N PHE A 77 2.98 -2.35 -10.68
CA PHE A 77 1.56 -2.40 -10.33
C PHE A 77 1.35 -2.38 -8.82
N TYR A 78 2.01 -3.24 -8.06
CA TYR A 78 1.79 -3.34 -6.61
C TYR A 78 2.26 -2.08 -5.88
N GLY A 79 3.55 -1.71 -6.03
CA GLY A 79 4.11 -0.53 -5.39
C GLY A 79 3.50 0.77 -5.90
N GLY A 80 3.21 0.85 -7.20
CA GLY A 80 2.55 2.00 -7.79
C GLY A 80 1.10 2.16 -7.34
N ALA A 81 0.35 1.08 -7.15
CA ALA A 81 -1.01 1.14 -6.61
C ALA A 81 -1.02 1.61 -5.16
N VAL A 82 -0.16 1.05 -4.31
CA VAL A 82 -0.04 1.48 -2.90
C VAL A 82 0.29 2.97 -2.82
N ALA A 83 1.32 3.42 -3.55
CA ALA A 83 1.73 4.82 -3.56
C ALA A 83 0.64 5.75 -4.09
N LEU A 84 -0.09 5.34 -5.14
CA LEU A 84 -1.18 6.13 -5.71
C LEU A 84 -2.33 6.29 -4.73
N ILE A 85 -2.77 5.21 -4.06
CA ILE A 85 -3.89 5.25 -3.11
C ILE A 85 -3.57 6.17 -1.94
N VAL A 86 -2.35 6.08 -1.39
CA VAL A 86 -1.88 7.01 -0.35
C VAL A 86 -1.86 8.45 -0.88
N ALA A 87 -1.32 8.67 -2.07
CA ALA A 87 -1.26 9.99 -2.68
C ALA A 87 -2.66 10.59 -2.90
N VAL A 88 -3.64 9.80 -3.32
CA VAL A 88 -5.03 10.24 -3.49
C VAL A 88 -5.65 10.65 -2.15
N GLY A 89 -5.41 9.86 -1.09
CA GLY A 89 -5.83 10.25 0.25
C GLY A 89 -5.23 11.60 0.66
N LEU A 90 -3.93 11.81 0.44
CA LEU A 90 -3.27 13.10 0.71
C LEU A 90 -3.81 14.25 -0.15
N LEU A 91 -4.14 14.01 -1.43
CA LEU A 91 -4.76 15.01 -2.31
C LEU A 91 -6.08 15.50 -1.72
N ASN A 92 -6.89 14.58 -1.18
CA ASN A 92 -8.16 14.92 -0.58
C ASN A 92 -7.99 15.87 0.63
N GLY A 93 -6.95 15.67 1.45
CA GLY A 93 -6.61 16.62 2.51
C GLY A 93 -6.11 17.97 1.98
N LEU A 94 -5.38 17.99 0.87
CA LEU A 94 -4.92 19.23 0.23
C LEU A 94 -6.09 20.07 -0.31
N ILE A 95 -7.16 19.43 -0.83
CA ILE A 95 -8.38 20.10 -1.29
C ILE A 95 -9.04 20.91 -0.17
N GLY A 96 -9.00 20.40 1.07
CA GLY A 96 -9.52 21.10 2.24
C GLY A 96 -8.67 22.27 2.74
N SER A 97 -7.50 22.53 2.16
CA SER A 97 -6.59 23.58 2.62
C SER A 97 -6.97 24.98 2.09
N SER A 98 -6.62 26.02 2.85
CA SER A 98 -6.83 27.42 2.43
C SER A 98 -6.11 27.77 1.11
N LEU A 99 -4.97 27.14 0.83
CA LEU A 99 -4.21 27.32 -0.40
C LEU A 99 -4.94 26.80 -1.65
N TRP A 100 -5.85 25.84 -1.49
CA TRP A 100 -6.65 25.30 -2.60
C TRP A 100 -7.71 26.29 -3.11
N HIS A 101 -8.08 27.29 -2.31
CA HIS A 101 -9.11 28.26 -2.65
C HIS A 101 -8.62 29.36 -3.61
N SER A 102 -7.30 29.49 -3.80
CA SER A 102 -6.72 30.35 -4.82
C SER A 102 -6.43 29.55 -6.09
N TYR A 103 -6.80 30.06 -7.26
CA TYR A 103 -6.54 29.38 -8.55
C TYR A 103 -5.06 29.00 -8.72
N TRP A 104 -4.15 29.94 -8.42
CA TRP A 104 -2.71 29.71 -8.50
C TRP A 104 -2.21 28.69 -7.49
N GLY A 105 -2.80 28.69 -6.28
CA GLY A 105 -2.49 27.72 -5.23
C GLY A 105 -2.95 26.31 -5.61
N MET A 106 -4.18 26.19 -6.10
CA MET A 106 -4.78 24.94 -6.58
C MET A 106 -3.95 24.29 -7.68
N VAL A 107 -3.62 25.04 -8.75
CA VAL A 107 -2.84 24.53 -9.89
C VAL A 107 -1.41 24.15 -9.45
N SER A 108 -0.78 24.95 -8.60
CA SER A 108 0.58 24.67 -8.11
C SER A 108 0.62 23.43 -7.21
N LEU A 109 -0.32 23.31 -6.27
CA LEU A 109 -0.44 22.16 -5.38
C LEU A 109 -0.77 20.88 -6.14
N PHE A 110 -1.67 20.95 -7.12
CA PHE A 110 -2.02 19.81 -7.96
C PHE A 110 -0.82 19.33 -8.80
N THR A 111 -0.04 20.28 -9.35
CA THR A 111 1.18 19.94 -10.11
C THR A 111 2.24 19.31 -9.22
N LEU A 112 2.47 19.88 -8.04
CA LEU A 112 3.39 19.35 -7.05
C LEU A 112 2.95 17.95 -6.60
N TRP A 113 1.66 17.75 -6.36
CA TRP A 113 1.09 16.46 -6.02
C TRP A 113 1.32 15.42 -7.13
N MET A 114 1.10 15.76 -8.40
CA MET A 114 1.38 14.84 -9.52
C MET A 114 2.86 14.44 -9.58
N LEU A 115 3.78 15.39 -9.42
CA LEU A 115 5.22 15.12 -9.43
C LEU A 115 5.64 14.21 -8.27
N LEU A 116 5.18 14.52 -7.05
CA LEU A 116 5.44 13.70 -5.87
C LEU A 116 4.85 12.29 -6.02
N THR A 117 3.67 12.18 -6.62
CA THR A 117 3.02 10.88 -6.84
C THR A 117 3.83 10.01 -7.80
N ILE A 118 4.30 10.55 -8.92
CA ILE A 118 5.15 9.81 -9.87
C ILE A 118 6.46 9.37 -9.19
N ALA A 119 7.09 10.27 -8.42
CA ALA A 119 8.31 9.96 -7.68
C ALA A 119 8.08 8.84 -6.64
N ALA A 120 6.98 8.91 -5.89
CA ALA A 120 6.58 7.92 -4.90
C ALA A 120 6.26 6.57 -5.55
N GLN A 121 5.49 6.54 -6.65
CA GLN A 121 5.17 5.32 -7.38
C GLN A 121 6.43 4.62 -7.90
N TYR A 122 7.36 5.37 -8.50
CA TYR A 122 8.60 4.82 -9.01
C TYR A 122 9.54 4.35 -7.87
N GLY A 123 9.61 5.11 -6.78
CA GLY A 123 10.33 4.72 -5.56
C GLY A 123 9.77 3.45 -4.92
N ALA A 124 8.45 3.36 -4.76
CA ALA A 124 7.75 2.20 -4.23
C ALA A 124 7.94 0.98 -5.13
N ALA A 125 7.81 1.14 -6.45
CA ALA A 125 8.04 0.06 -7.41
C ALA A 125 9.48 -0.50 -7.31
N LYS A 126 10.50 0.36 -7.25
CA LYS A 126 11.88 -0.09 -7.03
C LYS A 126 12.09 -0.71 -5.65
N GLY A 127 11.45 -0.19 -4.62
CA GLY A 127 11.50 -0.76 -3.27
C GLY A 127 10.93 -2.18 -3.23
N VAL A 128 9.79 -2.40 -3.88
CA VAL A 128 9.15 -3.73 -4.01
C VAL A 128 10.03 -4.69 -4.79
N ASP A 129 10.62 -4.25 -5.91
CA ASP A 129 11.53 -5.07 -6.70
C ASP A 129 12.81 -5.46 -5.94
N PHE A 130 13.40 -4.49 -5.25
CA PHE A 130 14.57 -4.69 -4.41
C PHE A 130 14.30 -5.70 -3.29
N TRP A 131 13.10 -5.62 -2.69
CA TRP A 131 12.65 -6.57 -1.70
C TRP A 131 12.41 -7.96 -2.32
N HIS A 132 11.73 -8.05 -3.46
CA HIS A 132 11.49 -9.31 -4.18
C HIS A 132 12.80 -10.03 -4.53
N ALA A 133 13.84 -9.28 -4.92
CA ALA A 133 15.17 -9.84 -5.19
C ALA A 133 15.89 -10.41 -3.95
N ARG A 134 15.37 -10.15 -2.74
CA ARG A 134 15.98 -10.54 -1.45
C ARG A 134 15.03 -11.39 -0.58
N LEU A 135 13.97 -11.92 -1.18
CA LEU A 135 13.03 -12.80 -0.49
C LEU A 135 13.78 -13.95 0.18
N ARG A 136 13.44 -14.19 1.46
CA ARG A 136 14.01 -15.29 2.27
C ARG A 136 15.54 -15.28 2.42
N ARG A 137 16.21 -14.17 2.08
CA ARG A 137 17.68 -14.10 2.15
C ARG A 137 18.20 -13.96 3.58
N TYR A 138 17.42 -13.35 4.46
CA TYR A 138 17.80 -13.08 5.85
C TYR A 138 16.84 -13.74 6.82
N TRP A 139 17.29 -13.94 8.07
CA TRP A 139 16.47 -14.55 9.13
C TRP A 139 15.19 -13.76 9.41
N TYR A 140 15.26 -12.41 9.39
CA TYR A 140 14.10 -11.55 9.60
C TYR A 140 13.10 -11.54 8.42
N SER A 141 13.46 -12.10 7.25
CA SER A 141 12.56 -12.19 6.10
C SER A 141 11.30 -13.00 6.42
N GLN A 142 11.37 -13.95 7.36
CA GLN A 142 10.21 -14.73 7.79
C GLN A 142 9.11 -13.86 8.44
N PHE A 143 9.50 -12.74 9.05
CA PHE A 143 8.58 -11.79 9.69
C PHE A 143 8.19 -10.66 8.75
N LEU A 144 9.17 -10.12 8.02
CA LEU A 144 9.01 -8.94 7.19
C LEU A 144 8.27 -9.24 5.88
N ASP A 145 8.53 -10.40 5.26
CA ASP A 145 7.92 -10.72 3.97
C ASP A 145 6.39 -10.84 4.07
N PRO A 146 5.81 -11.54 5.05
CA PRO A 146 4.36 -11.60 5.21
C PRO A 146 3.69 -10.22 5.38
N ILE A 147 4.35 -9.33 6.13
CA ILE A 147 3.89 -7.95 6.35
C ILE A 147 3.82 -7.20 5.02
N LEU A 148 4.92 -7.22 4.25
CA LEU A 148 5.02 -6.48 3.00
C LEU A 148 4.17 -7.04 1.86
N PHE A 149 3.78 -8.32 1.89
CA PHE A 149 2.84 -8.87 0.92
C PHE A 149 1.39 -8.49 1.23
N SER A 150 1.00 -8.56 2.51
CA SER A 150 -0.42 -8.54 2.90
C SER A 150 -0.95 -7.16 3.26
N LEU A 151 -0.14 -6.29 3.89
CA LEU A 151 -0.65 -5.08 4.55
C LEU A 151 -0.64 -3.79 3.71
N PRO A 152 0.39 -3.48 2.88
CA PRO A 152 0.50 -2.16 2.26
C PRO A 152 -0.72 -1.71 1.47
N LEU A 153 -1.30 -2.61 0.66
CA LEU A 153 -2.45 -2.30 -0.19
C LEU A 153 -3.75 -2.10 0.60
N PRO A 154 -4.21 -3.05 1.42
CA PRO A 154 -5.46 -2.84 2.15
C PRO A 154 -5.35 -1.76 3.24
N CYS A 155 -4.17 -1.54 3.84
CA CYS A 155 -3.96 -0.40 4.74
C CYS A 155 -4.01 0.95 4.01
N ALA A 156 -3.48 1.03 2.78
CA ALA A 156 -3.59 2.24 1.96
C ALA A 156 -5.06 2.55 1.62
N VAL A 157 -5.84 1.53 1.22
CA VAL A 157 -7.27 1.69 0.92
C VAL A 157 -8.04 2.12 2.15
N LEU A 158 -7.85 1.44 3.28
CA LEU A 158 -8.47 1.80 4.55
C LEU A 158 -8.12 3.25 4.92
N GLY A 159 -6.85 3.63 4.78
CA GLY A 159 -6.40 4.98 5.10
C GLY A 159 -6.98 6.05 4.20
N MET A 160 -7.15 5.79 2.90
CA MET A 160 -7.79 6.71 1.96
C MET A 160 -9.23 7.06 2.37
N PHE A 161 -9.99 6.10 2.90
CA PHE A 161 -11.37 6.33 3.38
C PHE A 161 -11.44 6.99 4.76
N LEU A 162 -10.44 6.76 5.62
CA LEU A 162 -10.38 7.29 6.98
C LEU A 162 -9.73 8.68 7.09
N PHE A 163 -8.94 9.06 6.09
CA PHE A 163 -8.23 10.34 6.08
C PHE A 163 -9.13 11.57 5.98
N PRO A 164 -10.22 11.62 5.17
CA PRO A 164 -11.15 12.76 5.21
C PRO A 164 -11.82 12.92 6.57
N ALA A 165 -11.87 14.15 7.09
CA ALA A 165 -12.76 14.49 8.20
C ALA A 165 -14.23 14.56 7.72
N PHE A 166 -15.11 13.83 8.40
CA PHE A 166 -16.56 13.90 8.20
C PHE A 166 -17.14 14.92 9.18
N ASN A 167 -16.98 16.21 8.89
CA ASN A 167 -17.47 17.29 9.75
C ASN A 167 -18.77 17.95 9.26
N ASP A 168 -19.40 17.41 8.22
CA ASP A 168 -20.64 17.98 7.70
C ASP A 168 -21.86 17.46 8.47
N GLU A 169 -22.53 18.37 9.19
CA GLU A 169 -23.86 18.16 9.81
C GLU A 169 -24.93 17.76 8.77
N SER A 170 -24.65 17.93 7.48
CA SER A 170 -25.50 17.56 6.35
C SER A 170 -25.23 16.16 5.77
N ALA A 171 -24.25 15.41 6.29
CA ALA A 171 -23.98 14.07 5.78
C ALA A 171 -25.16 13.13 6.06
N SER A 172 -25.74 12.56 5.00
CA SER A 172 -26.89 11.66 5.15
C SER A 172 -26.47 10.39 5.90
N VAL A 173 -27.38 9.84 6.72
CA VAL A 173 -27.20 8.55 7.41
C VAL A 173 -26.81 7.44 6.43
N SER A 174 -27.30 7.51 5.18
CA SER A 174 -26.94 6.57 4.10
C SER A 174 -25.46 6.64 3.72
N LEU A 175 -24.88 7.84 3.66
CA LEU A 175 -23.45 8.03 3.35
C LEU A 175 -22.58 7.44 4.47
N PHE A 176 -22.95 7.68 5.73
CA PHE A 176 -22.28 7.09 6.90
C PHE A 176 -22.32 5.56 6.89
N ILE A 177 -23.50 4.97 6.65
CA ILE A 177 -23.66 3.50 6.53
C ILE A 177 -22.79 2.96 5.39
N GLY A 178 -22.73 3.65 4.24
CA GLY A 178 -21.89 3.27 3.11
C GLY A 178 -20.39 3.22 3.45
N ILE A 179 -19.87 4.23 4.15
CA ILE A 179 -18.47 4.25 4.60
C ILE A 179 -18.19 3.12 5.58
N MET A 180 -19.08 2.90 6.56
CA MET A 180 -18.95 1.82 7.54
C MET A 180 -18.93 0.45 6.88
N ALA A 181 -19.75 0.24 5.84
CA ALA A 181 -19.74 -0.98 5.05
C ALA A 181 -18.41 -1.17 4.29
N ILE A 182 -17.89 -0.12 3.66
CA ILE A 182 -16.60 -0.14 2.95
C ILE A 182 -15.44 -0.41 3.93
N MET A 183 -15.46 0.21 5.11
CA MET A 183 -14.47 -0.05 6.16
C MET A 183 -14.50 -1.51 6.61
N GLY A 184 -15.69 -2.06 6.87
CA GLY A 184 -15.86 -3.48 7.21
C GLY A 184 -15.30 -4.40 6.12
N PHE A 185 -15.56 -4.07 4.85
CA PHE A 185 -14.99 -4.79 3.71
C PHE A 185 -13.46 -4.70 3.68
N CYS A 186 -12.86 -3.55 4.01
CA CYS A 186 -11.41 -3.39 4.06
C CYS A 186 -10.78 -4.27 5.15
N PHE A 187 -11.37 -4.35 6.34
CA PHE A 187 -10.89 -5.24 7.41
C PHE A 187 -11.00 -6.73 7.02
N LEU A 188 -12.07 -7.10 6.33
CA LEU A 188 -12.23 -8.44 5.77
C LEU A 188 -11.15 -8.72 4.71
N ALA A 189 -10.89 -7.76 3.82
CA ALA A 189 -9.84 -7.85 2.82
C ALA A 189 -8.46 -8.05 3.48
N ILE A 190 -8.10 -7.24 4.50
CA ILE A 190 -6.86 -7.44 5.28
C ILE A 190 -6.76 -8.90 5.75
N SER A 191 -7.85 -9.42 6.34
CA SER A 191 -7.88 -10.79 6.85
C SER A 191 -7.65 -11.83 5.74
N ILE A 192 -8.30 -11.68 4.58
CA ILE A 192 -8.07 -12.59 3.43
C ILE A 192 -6.62 -12.52 2.96
N PHE A 193 -6.06 -11.31 2.79
CA PHE A 193 -4.68 -11.14 2.32
C PHE A 193 -3.67 -11.75 3.29
N VAL A 194 -3.86 -11.57 4.60
CA VAL A 194 -2.98 -12.14 5.63
C VAL A 194 -3.07 -13.67 5.64
N ILE A 195 -4.27 -14.24 5.62
CA ILE A 195 -4.48 -15.70 5.60
C ILE A 195 -3.88 -16.30 4.33
N ALA A 196 -4.12 -15.69 3.17
CA ALA A 196 -3.53 -16.13 1.90
C ALA A 196 -2.00 -16.06 1.96
N THR A 197 -1.45 -14.99 2.51
CA THR A 197 0.00 -14.84 2.66
C THR A 197 0.58 -15.90 3.57
N PHE A 198 -0.06 -16.23 4.69
CA PHE A 198 0.37 -17.33 5.55
C PHE A 198 0.34 -18.67 4.83
N ALA A 199 -0.76 -18.94 4.11
CA ALA A 199 -0.93 -20.17 3.36
C ALA A 199 0.13 -20.33 2.27
N PHE A 200 0.34 -19.33 1.41
CA PHE A 200 1.24 -19.41 0.27
C PHE A 200 2.71 -19.22 0.63
N TYR A 201 3.04 -18.32 1.56
CA TYR A 201 4.43 -18.06 1.92
C TYR A 201 5.02 -19.22 2.74
N PHE A 202 4.30 -19.74 3.74
CA PHE A 202 4.82 -20.81 4.60
C PHE A 202 4.52 -22.23 4.07
N PHE A 203 3.90 -22.37 2.89
CA PHE A 203 3.60 -23.68 2.32
C PHE A 203 4.87 -24.52 2.11
N PRO A 204 4.89 -25.80 2.55
CA PRO A 204 6.04 -26.68 2.35
C PRO A 204 6.08 -27.19 0.89
N TYR A 205 6.56 -26.35 -0.02
CA TYR A 205 6.73 -26.73 -1.43
C TYR A 205 7.67 -27.93 -1.58
N LYS A 206 7.37 -28.80 -2.56
CA LYS A 206 8.17 -30.00 -2.87
C LYS A 206 9.66 -29.70 -3.11
N ARG A 207 9.99 -28.47 -3.51
CA ARG A 207 11.35 -27.98 -3.76
C ARG A 207 12.26 -27.99 -2.52
N TYR A 208 11.71 -28.00 -1.31
CA TYR A 208 12.47 -27.88 -0.06
C TYR A 208 12.85 -29.24 0.58
N GLY A 209 12.52 -30.37 -0.05
CA GLY A 209 12.99 -31.68 0.40
C GLY A 209 12.39 -32.22 1.71
N TYR A 210 11.34 -31.59 2.25
CA TYR A 210 10.74 -31.99 3.53
C TYR A 210 10.22 -33.44 3.56
N SER A 211 10.50 -34.12 4.67
CA SER A 211 9.93 -35.42 5.02
C SER A 211 8.40 -35.34 5.19
N ARG A 212 7.68 -36.47 5.10
CA ARG A 212 6.22 -36.50 5.28
C ARG A 212 5.79 -35.95 6.64
N LYS A 213 6.56 -36.21 7.70
CA LYS A 213 6.29 -35.72 9.06
C LYS A 213 6.45 -34.20 9.16
N GLU A 214 7.56 -33.66 8.65
CA GLU A 214 7.84 -32.22 8.62
C GLU A 214 6.79 -31.42 7.82
N LYS A 215 6.28 -31.99 6.72
CA LYS A 215 5.18 -31.38 5.95
C LYS A 215 3.92 -31.20 6.79
N ILE A 216 3.57 -32.20 7.60
CA ILE A 216 2.40 -32.15 8.47
C ILE A 216 2.60 -31.09 9.56
N VAL A 217 3.79 -31.04 10.18
CA VAL A 217 4.13 -30.02 11.18
C VAL A 217 4.05 -28.61 10.59
N HIS A 218 4.58 -28.39 9.39
CA HIS A 218 4.47 -27.10 8.72
C HIS A 218 3.02 -26.73 8.39
N LEU A 219 2.20 -27.66 7.90
CA LEU A 219 0.78 -27.40 7.66
C LEU A 219 0.02 -27.09 8.96
N LEU A 220 0.28 -27.85 10.03
CA LEU A 220 -0.30 -27.59 11.35
C LEU A 220 0.10 -26.21 11.87
N SER A 221 1.37 -25.82 11.70
CA SER A 221 1.87 -24.50 12.10
C SER A 221 1.13 -23.36 11.38
N ILE A 222 0.76 -23.54 10.10
CA ILE A 222 -0.05 -22.55 9.36
C ILE A 222 -1.46 -22.45 9.94
N VAL A 223 -2.08 -23.58 10.29
CA VAL A 223 -3.40 -23.58 10.92
C VAL A 223 -3.36 -22.83 12.26
N VAL A 224 -2.34 -23.07 13.08
CA VAL A 224 -2.13 -22.36 14.35
C VAL A 224 -1.98 -20.84 14.12
N MET A 225 -1.22 -20.41 13.12
CA MET A 225 -1.09 -18.99 12.78
C MET A 225 -2.43 -18.35 12.40
N VAL A 226 -3.24 -19.05 11.59
CA VAL A 226 -4.55 -18.56 11.14
C VAL A 226 -5.52 -18.49 12.33
N LEU A 227 -5.54 -19.51 13.19
CA LEU A 227 -6.37 -19.50 14.40
C LEU A 227 -5.99 -18.35 15.34
N LEU A 228 -4.69 -18.10 15.55
CA LEU A 228 -4.25 -16.98 16.38
C LEU A 228 -4.59 -15.64 15.74
N TRP A 229 -4.43 -15.49 14.42
CA TRP A 229 -4.85 -14.30 13.70
C TRP A 229 -6.35 -14.03 13.90
N VAL A 230 -7.20 -15.04 13.66
CA VAL A 230 -8.65 -14.92 13.82
C VAL A 230 -9.02 -14.63 15.29
N MET A 231 -8.35 -15.27 16.25
CA MET A 231 -8.57 -15.00 17.67
C MET A 231 -8.25 -13.55 18.02
N VAL A 232 -7.10 -13.02 17.60
CA VAL A 232 -6.71 -11.62 17.88
C VAL A 232 -7.66 -10.65 17.17
N GLN A 233 -8.05 -10.94 15.92
CA GLN A 233 -9.05 -10.13 15.21
C GLN A 233 -10.39 -10.15 15.95
N ASN A 234 -10.85 -11.31 16.40
CA ASN A 234 -12.07 -11.41 17.19
C ASN A 234 -11.93 -10.64 18.52
N LEU A 235 -10.78 -10.68 19.20
CA LEU A 235 -10.59 -9.90 20.43
C LEU A 235 -10.59 -8.39 20.16
N LEU A 236 -9.96 -7.94 19.07
CA LEU A 236 -9.90 -6.53 18.70
C LEU A 236 -11.26 -6.00 18.19
N PHE A 237 -12.05 -6.86 17.54
CA PHE A 237 -13.29 -6.49 16.83
C PHE A 237 -14.57 -7.14 17.41
N ASN A 238 -14.52 -7.73 18.60
CA ASN A 238 -15.72 -8.17 19.30
C ASN A 238 -16.42 -6.95 19.91
N SER A 239 -17.69 -6.76 19.56
CA SER A 239 -18.55 -5.67 20.04
C SER A 239 -18.70 -5.64 21.57
N ASP A 240 -18.57 -6.80 22.21
CA ASP A 240 -18.70 -6.93 23.67
C ASP A 240 -17.46 -6.41 24.41
N MET A 241 -16.30 -6.38 23.74
CA MET A 241 -15.08 -5.81 24.29
C MET A 241 -14.96 -4.36 23.84
N GLN A 242 -14.83 -3.44 24.80
CA GLN A 242 -14.80 -1.98 24.57
C GLN A 242 -13.64 -1.48 23.66
N VAL A 243 -12.79 -2.36 23.13
CA VAL A 243 -11.62 -2.08 22.29
C VAL A 243 -12.01 -1.39 20.98
N ILE A 244 -13.07 -1.85 20.31
CA ILE A 244 -13.62 -1.17 19.13
C ILE A 244 -14.03 0.26 19.48
N GLY A 245 -14.67 0.44 20.63
CA GLY A 245 -15.07 1.75 21.14
C GLY A 245 -13.89 2.72 21.29
N TYR A 246 -12.70 2.23 21.65
CA TYR A 246 -11.50 3.06 21.71
C TYR A 246 -10.95 3.42 20.32
N ILE A 247 -11.00 2.51 19.34
CA ILE A 247 -10.60 2.79 17.96
C ILE A 247 -11.52 3.87 17.34
N PHE A 248 -12.83 3.77 17.55
CA PHE A 248 -13.80 4.78 17.09
C PHE A 248 -13.70 6.09 17.88
N LYS A 249 -13.37 6.06 19.18
CA LYS A 249 -13.07 7.29 19.96
C LYS A 249 -11.76 7.96 19.52
N ALA A 250 -10.80 7.21 18.99
CA ALA A 250 -9.56 7.74 18.44
C ALA A 250 -9.70 8.22 16.98
N MET A 251 -10.76 7.82 16.29
CA MET A 251 -11.04 8.18 14.89
C MET A 251 -11.04 9.70 14.63
N PRO A 252 -11.59 10.57 15.50
CA PRO A 252 -11.52 12.03 15.32
C PRO A 252 -10.10 12.59 15.44
N ILE A 253 -9.22 11.93 16.20
CA ILE A 253 -7.80 12.31 16.35
C ILE A 253 -6.98 11.87 15.14
N LEU A 254 -7.42 10.80 14.47
CA LEU A 254 -6.79 10.24 13.29
C LEU A 254 -7.23 10.98 12.02
N GLN A 255 -8.48 11.45 11.92
CA GLN A 255 -8.95 12.21 10.74
C GLN A 255 -8.06 13.43 10.42
N ASN A 256 -7.80 13.67 9.13
CA ASN A 256 -6.84 14.64 8.60
C ASN A 256 -5.37 14.46 9.05
N ASN A 257 -5.02 13.34 9.70
CA ASN A 257 -3.66 13.03 10.12
C ASN A 257 -3.07 11.88 9.28
N PRO A 258 -1.87 12.04 8.68
CA PRO A 258 -1.21 10.95 7.93
C PRO A 258 -0.99 9.68 8.75
N LEU A 259 -1.05 9.76 10.09
CA LEU A 259 -1.01 8.60 10.98
C LEU A 259 -2.09 7.56 10.67
N VAL A 260 -3.21 7.94 10.05
CA VAL A 260 -4.27 7.00 9.62
C VAL A 260 -3.72 5.88 8.72
N PHE A 261 -2.72 6.17 7.90
CA PHE A 261 -2.11 5.16 7.02
C PHE A 261 -1.14 4.24 7.78
N VAL A 262 -0.60 4.70 8.90
CA VAL A 262 0.49 4.04 9.64
C VAL A 262 -0.05 3.17 10.79
N THR A 263 -1.03 3.67 11.53
CA THR A 263 -1.60 2.99 12.71
C THR A 263 -2.13 1.57 12.42
N PRO A 264 -3.02 1.35 11.43
CA PRO A 264 -3.51 0.01 11.13
C PRO A 264 -2.41 -0.91 10.59
N PHE A 265 -1.41 -0.35 9.91
CA PHE A 265 -0.25 -1.09 9.42
C PHE A 265 0.62 -1.59 10.58
N LEU A 266 0.95 -0.73 11.56
CA LEU A 266 1.75 -1.09 12.72
C LEU A 266 1.04 -2.12 13.60
N LEU A 267 -0.24 -1.89 13.91
CA LEU A 267 -1.05 -2.83 14.71
C LEU A 267 -1.07 -4.22 14.06
N SER A 268 -1.42 -4.29 12.77
CA SER A 268 -1.49 -5.56 12.04
C SER A 268 -0.12 -6.22 11.93
N SER A 269 0.96 -5.43 11.78
CA SER A 269 2.33 -5.94 11.72
C SER A 269 2.73 -6.64 13.02
N LEU A 270 2.41 -6.06 14.17
CA LEU A 270 2.69 -6.67 15.49
C LEU A 270 1.98 -8.01 15.65
N VAL A 271 0.71 -8.10 15.22
CA VAL A 271 -0.05 -9.36 15.28
C VAL A 271 0.57 -10.41 14.35
N ILE A 272 0.95 -10.04 13.12
CA ILE A 272 1.63 -10.95 12.19
C ILE A 272 2.95 -11.46 12.79
N ILE A 273 3.74 -10.59 13.42
CA ILE A 273 4.99 -10.98 14.10
C ILE A 273 4.70 -12.02 15.18
N GLY A 274 3.66 -11.81 16.00
CA GLY A 274 3.21 -12.77 17.01
C GLY A 274 2.82 -14.12 16.41
N CYS A 275 2.05 -14.13 15.32
CA CYS A 275 1.68 -15.35 14.59
C CYS A 275 2.92 -16.12 14.11
N VAL A 276 3.88 -15.42 13.48
CA VAL A 276 5.10 -16.04 12.94
C VAL A 276 6.01 -16.55 14.06
N ALA A 277 6.12 -15.83 15.18
CA ALA A 277 6.88 -16.28 16.34
C ALA A 277 6.31 -17.60 16.90
N LEU A 278 4.98 -17.68 17.08
CA LEU A 278 4.34 -18.90 17.56
C LEU A 278 4.53 -20.07 16.59
N ARG A 279 4.41 -19.81 15.28
CA ARG A 279 4.70 -20.82 14.24
C ARG A 279 6.09 -21.41 14.43
N ASN A 280 7.09 -20.56 14.65
CA ASN A 280 8.48 -21.02 14.79
C ASN A 280 8.65 -21.90 16.03
N VAL A 281 8.00 -21.56 17.15
CA VAL A 281 7.96 -22.40 18.36
C VAL A 281 7.29 -23.77 18.08
N VAL A 282 6.16 -23.79 17.38
CA VAL A 282 5.45 -25.03 17.02
C VAL A 282 6.29 -25.92 16.11
N VAL A 283 7.01 -25.32 15.15
CA VAL A 283 7.90 -26.07 14.26
C VAL A 283 9.05 -26.67 15.06
N GLU A 284 9.73 -25.89 15.90
CA GLU A 284 10.88 -26.35 16.70
C GLU A 284 10.53 -27.44 17.72
N THR A 285 9.29 -27.43 18.24
CA THR A 285 8.85 -28.41 19.25
C THR A 285 8.34 -29.73 18.65
N LEU A 286 7.89 -29.74 17.41
CA LEU A 286 7.23 -30.91 16.78
C LEU A 286 8.04 -31.53 15.61
N SER A 287 9.09 -30.86 15.13
CA SER A 287 10.00 -31.38 14.09
C SER A 287 11.04 -32.32 14.68
#